data_AF-A0A2V8C8L9-F1
#
_entry.id   AF-A0A2V8C8L9-F1
#
_cell.length_a   1.000
_cell.length_b   1.000
_cell.length_c   1.000
_cell.angle_alpha   90.00
_cell.angle_beta   90.00
_cell.angle_gamma   90.00
#
_symmetry.space_group_name_H-M   'P 1'
#
loop_
_entity.id
_entity.type
_entity.pdbx_description
1 polymer ?
#
loop_
_entity_poly.entity_id
_entity_poly.type
_entity_poly.pdbx_seq_one_letter_code
_entity_poly.pdbx_strand_id
1 'polypeptide(L)' 'KVANHLVLTVEAARLLGATVIVTGLSPEIAQTLVNIGVDLSKMNTVGDLQGGIEGAERLLGYEVVPIKEANVQAATHG' A
#
# COMPACT_ATOMS: atom_id res chain seq x y z
N LYS A 1 19.32 10.05 5.51
CA LYS A 1 19.27 10.61 4.13
C LYS A 1 18.04 10.09 3.38
N VAL A 2 17.77 8.79 3.28
CA VAL A 2 16.54 8.26 2.63
C VAL A 2 15.25 8.51 3.43
N ALA A 3 15.24 8.25 4.75
CA ALA A 3 14.05 8.42 5.59
C ALA A 3 13.42 9.83 5.53
N ASN A 4 14.24 10.89 5.62
CA ASN A 4 13.75 12.26 5.45
C ASN A 4 13.12 12.51 4.08
N HIS A 5 13.73 12.00 3.01
CA HIS A 5 13.17 12.16 1.66
C HIS A 5 11.85 11.40 1.51
N LEU A 6 11.69 10.24 2.16
CA LEU A 6 10.42 9.52 2.19
C LEU A 6 9.32 10.38 2.83
N VAL A 7 9.58 10.99 3.99
CA VAL A 7 8.63 11.89 4.67
C VAL A 7 8.26 13.07 3.78
N LEU A 8 9.25 13.77 3.21
CA LEU A 8 9.00 14.91 2.33
C LEU A 8 8.18 14.51 1.09
N THR A 9 8.38 13.30 0.58
CA THR A 9 7.62 12.79 -0.58
C THR A 9 6.16 12.53 -0.21
N VAL A 10 5.92 11.90 0.95
CA VAL A 10 4.57 11.64 1.47
C VAL A 10 3.84 12.96 1.73
N GLU A 11 4.48 13.92 2.40
CA GLU A 11 3.89 15.23 2.69
C GLU A 11 3.61 16.02 1.41
N ALA A 12 4.53 16.01 0.44
CA ALA A 12 4.29 16.63 -0.85
C ALA A 12 3.03 16.02 -1.50
N ALA A 13 2.95 14.70 -1.64
CA ALA A 13 1.77 14.04 -2.23
C ALA A 13 0.45 14.40 -1.49
N ARG A 14 0.47 14.51 -0.16
CA ARG A 14 -0.69 14.96 0.63
C ARG A 14 -1.09 16.40 0.30
N LEU A 15 -0.14 17.31 0.10
CA LEU A 15 -0.41 18.70 -0.31
C LEU A 15 -1.06 18.78 -1.70
N LEU A 16 -0.82 17.78 -2.57
CA LEU A 16 -1.47 17.66 -3.87
C LEU A 16 -2.87 17.01 -3.78
N GLY A 17 -3.35 16.70 -2.56
CA GLY A 17 -4.64 16.05 -2.34
C GLY A 17 -4.62 14.54 -2.50
N ALA A 18 -3.44 13.92 -2.61
CA ALA A 18 -3.33 12.46 -2.71
C ALA A 18 -3.39 11.80 -1.33
N THR A 19 -4.09 10.66 -1.25
CA THR A 19 -3.95 9.75 -0.12
C THR A 19 -2.77 8.82 -0.40
N VAL A 20 -1.86 8.71 0.57
CA VAL A 20 -0.63 7.92 0.42
C VAL A 20 -0.69 6.68 1.30
N ILE A 21 -0.33 5.53 0.73
CA ILE A 21 -0.07 4.29 1.45
C ILE A 21 1.40 3.93 1.23
N VAL A 22 2.14 3.71 2.31
CA VAL A 22 3.55 3.29 2.27
C VAL A 22 3.61 1.79 2.51
N THR A 23 4.09 1.04 1.51
CA THR A 23 4.16 -0.43 1.56
C THR A 23 5.60 -0.90 1.78
N GLY A 24 5.80 -2.01 2.50
CA GLY A 24 7.11 -2.67 2.55
C GLY A 24 8.18 -1.90 3.32
N LEU A 25 7.77 -1.11 4.32
CA LEU A 25 8.68 -0.39 5.19
C LEU A 25 9.51 -1.38 6.02
N SER A 26 10.84 -1.38 5.86
CA SER A 26 11.71 -2.23 6.67
C SER A 26 11.77 -1.74 8.12
N PRO A 27 12.01 -2.64 9.10
CA PRO A 27 12.15 -2.25 10.50
C PRO A 27 13.22 -1.18 10.74
N GLU A 28 14.33 -1.23 10.00
CA GLU A 28 15.44 -0.28 10.13
C GLU A 28 15.03 1.14 9.68
N ILE A 29 14.25 1.25 8.60
CA ILE A 29 13.75 2.53 8.12
C ILE A 29 12.65 3.05 9.05
N ALA A 30 11.76 2.18 9.54
CA ALA A 30 10.75 2.55 10.53
C ALA A 30 11.41 3.13 11.81
N GLN A 31 12.44 2.46 12.33
CA GLN A 31 13.19 2.95 13.48
C GLN A 31 13.89 4.28 13.19
N THR A 32 14.44 4.44 11.98
CA THR A 32 15.05 5.71 11.56
C THR A 32 14.03 6.85 11.56
N LEU A 33 12.81 6.61 11.06
CA LEU A 33 11.73 7.59 11.05
C LEU A 33 11.30 7.98 12.47
N VAL A 34 11.18 7.02 13.38
CA VAL A 34 10.90 7.30 14.80
C VAL A 34 12.01 8.15 15.41
N ASN A 35 13.28 7.82 15.14
CA ASN A 35 14.44 8.52 15.72
C ASN A 35 14.56 9.98 15.26
N ILE A 36 14.07 10.32 14.06
CA ILE A 36 14.07 11.69 13.53
C ILE A 36 12.78 12.46 13.88
N GLY A 37 11.92 11.90 14.73
CA GLY A 37 10.72 12.55 15.26
C GLY A 37 9.49 12.44 14.36
N VAL A 38 9.49 11.52 13.39
CA VAL A 38 8.32 11.28 12.55
C VAL A 38 7.35 10.41 13.31
N ASP A 39 6.12 10.91 13.43
CA ASP A 39 5.01 10.15 13.98
C ASP A 39 4.43 9.22 12.92
N LEU A 40 4.81 7.94 12.99
CA LEU A 40 4.34 6.90 12.06
C LEU A 40 2.83 6.66 12.15
N SER A 41 2.15 7.06 13.24
CA SER A 41 0.69 6.93 13.32
C SER A 41 -0.04 7.82 12.31
N LYS A 42 0.64 8.85 11.78
CA LYS A 42 0.13 9.74 10.72
C LYS A 42 0.42 9.22 9.31
N MET A 43 1.13 8.10 9.19
CA MET A 43 1.39 7.43 7.92
C MET A 43 0.52 6.17 7.82
N ASN A 44 -0.19 6.02 6.70
CA ASN A 44 -0.79 4.73 6.39
C ASN A 44 0.31 3.80 5.88
N THR A 45 0.73 2.86 6.71
CA THR A 45 1.75 1.87 6.36
C THR A 45 1.15 0.47 6.30
N VAL A 46 1.60 -0.34 5.35
CA VAL A 46 1.22 -1.76 5.23
C VAL A 46 2.44 -2.63 4.96
N GLY A 47 2.34 -3.91 5.33
CA GLY A 47 3.48 -4.84 5.31
C GLY A 47 4.05 -5.11 3.92
N ASP A 48 3.19 -5.14 2.90
CA ASP A 48 3.59 -5.47 1.53
C ASP A 48 2.74 -4.72 0.48
N LEU A 49 3.08 -4.95 -0.78
CA LEU A 49 2.39 -4.35 -1.93
C LEU A 49 0.94 -4.83 -2.03
N GLN A 50 0.67 -6.11 -1.76
CA GLN A 50 -0.66 -6.68 -1.87
C GLN A 50 -1.63 -5.98 -0.91
N GLY A 51 -1.27 -5.88 0.37
CA GLY A 51 -2.07 -5.16 1.35
C GLY A 51 -2.22 -3.66 1.03
N GLY A 52 -1.24 -3.09 0.32
CA GLY A 52 -1.31 -1.71 -0.16
C GLY A 52 -2.35 -1.50 -1.24
N ILE A 53 -2.38 -2.39 -2.24
CA ILE A 53 -3.38 -2.37 -3.30
C ILE A 53 -4.77 -2.60 -2.71
N GLU A 54 -4.95 -3.63 -1.87
CA GLU A 54 -6.22 -3.90 -1.20
C GLU A 54 -6.68 -2.70 -0.35
N GLY A 55 -5.76 -2.02 0.33
CA GLY A 55 -6.04 -0.78 1.05
C GLY A 55 -6.50 0.35 0.15
N ALA A 56 -5.86 0.52 -1.01
CA ALA A 56 -6.23 1.52 -2.00
C ALA A 56 -7.62 1.26 -2.59
N GLU A 57 -7.92 0.00 -2.94
CA GLU A 57 -9.26 -0.40 -3.42
C GLU A 57 -10.34 -0.08 -2.38
N ARG A 58 -10.12 -0.42 -1.11
CA ARG A 58 -11.06 -0.08 -0.02
C ARG A 58 -11.31 1.42 0.11
N LEU A 59 -10.26 2.25 -0.05
CA LEU A 59 -10.41 3.72 -0.02
C LEU A 59 -11.27 4.23 -1.18
N LEU A 60 -11.25 3.54 -2.31
CA LEU A 60 -12.05 3.85 -3.50
C LEU A 60 -13.44 3.20 -3.48
N GLY A 61 -13.77 2.41 -2.46
CA GLY A 61 -15.05 1.71 -2.34
C GLY A 61 -15.12 0.41 -3.14
N TYR A 62 -13.97 -0.15 -3.53
CA TYR A 62 -13.86 -1.43 -4.22
C TYR A 62 -13.41 -2.55 -3.26
N GLU A 63 -13.76 -3.79 -3.61
CA GLU A 63 -13.33 -5.00 -2.93
C GLU A 63 -12.66 -5.94 -3.93
N VAL A 64 -11.44 -6.39 -3.59
CA VAL A 64 -10.68 -7.32 -4.43
C VAL A 64 -11.21 -8.73 -4.20
N VAL A 65 -11.73 -9.36 -5.25
CA VAL A 65 -12.20 -10.75 -5.22
C VAL A 65 -11.40 -11.62 -6.18
N PRO A 66 -11.10 -12.89 -5.82
CA PRO A 66 -10.45 -13.82 -6.72
C PRO A 66 -11.29 -14.02 -7.99
N ILE A 67 -10.65 -13.95 -9.15
CA ILE A 67 -11.29 -14.32 -10.41
C ILE A 67 -11.47 -15.83 -10.38
N LYS A 68 -12.73 -16.29 -10.36
CA LYS A 68 -13.02 -17.72 -10.52
C LYS A 68 -12.62 -18.14 -11.93
N GLU A 69 -11.69 -19.09 -12.04
CA GLU A 69 -11.43 -19.76 -13.31
C GLU A 69 -12.73 -20.42 -13.77
N ALA A 70 -13.26 -20.00 -14.92
CA ALA A 70 -14.38 -20.68 -15.54
C ALA A 70 -13.90 -22.06 -15.98
N ASN A 71 -14.41 -23.14 -15.38
CA ASN A 71 -14.10 -24.52 -15.73
C ASN A 71 -14.27 -24.74 -17.25
N VAL A 72 -13.16 -24.76 -17.99
CA VAL A 72 -13.10 -25.21 -19.39
C VAL A 72 -13.14 -26.74 -19.40
N GLN A 73 -14.27 -27.34 -19.02
CA GLN A 73 -14.45 -28.80 -18.96
C GLN A 73 -15.67 -29.32 -19.72
N ALA A 74 -16.41 -28.47 -20.44
CA ALA A 74 -17.64 -28.87 -21.14
C ALA A 74 -17.49 -29.10 -22.67
N ALA A 75 -16.29 -29.05 -23.27
CA ALA A 75 -16.14 -28.98 -24.73
C ALA A 75 -15.35 -30.13 -25.40
N THR A 76 -15.15 -31.27 -24.74
CA THR A 76 -14.41 -32.42 -25.34
C THR A 76 -15.16 -33.75 -25.37
N HIS A 77 -16.49 -33.74 -25.31
CA HIS A 77 -17.29 -34.92 -25.66
C HIS A 77 -18.47 -34.50 -26.56
N GLY A 78 -18.21 -34.52 -27.86
CA GLY A 78 -19.17 -34.38 -28.96
C GLY A 78 -18.62 -35.07 -30.19
#